data_AF-A0A7S4AT91-F1
#
_entry.id   AF-A0A7S4AT91-F1
#
_cell.length_a   1.000
_cell.length_b   1.000
_cell.length_c   1.000
_cell.angle_alpha   90.00
_cell.angle_beta   90.00
_cell.angle_gamma   90.00
#
_symmetry.space_group_name_H-M   'P 1'
#
loop_
_entity.id
_entity.type
_entity.pdbx_description
1 polymer ?
#
loop_
_entity_poly.entity_id
_entity_poly.type
_entity_poly.pdbx_seq_one_letter_code
_entity_poly.pdbx_strand_id
1 'polypeptide(L)'
;MTRSADNVVGMMDNAYFVGRQELLSFFNDLLDLNLAKIEQTATGAVACQLTDYIFPGTVPLSRINWEARSDYEFVANYKLLQAAFTKHRVQRYVDVTKLIRAKYQGE
;
A
#
# COMPACT_ATOMS: atom_id res chain seq x y z
N MET A 1 -11.06 -5.31 -31.06
CA MET A 1 -10.06 -5.19 -29.98
C MET A 1 -10.74 -4.61 -28.76
N THR A 2 -10.89 -5.44 -27.75
CA THR A 2 -11.71 -5.25 -26.54
C THR A 2 -11.19 -4.06 -25.73
N ARG A 3 -12.05 -3.06 -25.48
CA ARG A 3 -11.80 -2.02 -24.48
C ARG A 3 -11.84 -2.70 -23.11
N SER A 4 -10.69 -2.82 -22.45
CA SER A 4 -10.65 -3.18 -21.04
C SER A 4 -11.41 -2.10 -20.28
N ALA A 5 -12.45 -2.51 -19.57
CA ALA A 5 -13.20 -1.64 -18.68
C ALA A 5 -12.25 -1.20 -17.56
N ASP A 6 -11.73 0.01 -17.65
CA ASP A 6 -11.34 0.77 -16.48
C ASP A 6 -12.61 0.93 -15.64
N ASN A 7 -12.81 0.00 -14.69
CA ASN A 7 -13.77 0.18 -13.62
C ASN A 7 -13.31 1.42 -12.84
N VAL A 8 -13.84 2.56 -13.24
CA VAL A 8 -13.89 3.76 -12.43
C VAL A 8 -14.74 3.35 -11.22
N VAL A 9 -14.06 2.93 -10.15
CA VAL A 9 -14.68 2.74 -8.83
C VAL A 9 -15.44 4.05 -8.55
N GLY A 10 -16.77 3.96 -8.59
CA GLY A 10 -17.63 5.11 -8.35
C GLY A 10 -17.38 5.64 -6.94
N MET A 11 -17.47 6.94 -6.74
CA MET A 11 -17.24 7.65 -5.47
C MET A 11 -18.21 7.26 -4.31
N MET A 12 -18.95 6.16 -4.46
CA MET A 12 -19.91 5.58 -3.51
C MET A 12 -19.75 4.05 -3.40
N ASP A 13 -18.55 3.54 -3.63
CA ASP A 13 -18.24 2.14 -3.33
C ASP A 13 -17.96 1.97 -1.83
N ASN A 14 -18.52 0.92 -1.20
CA ASN A 14 -18.30 0.62 0.23
C ASN A 14 -16.80 0.49 0.57
N ALA A 15 -15.93 0.24 -0.42
CA ALA A 15 -14.48 0.25 -0.25
C ALA A 15 -13.90 1.60 0.21
N TYR A 16 -14.62 2.74 0.06
CA TYR A 16 -14.13 4.04 0.52
C TYR A 16 -14.29 4.27 2.03
N PHE A 17 -15.23 3.57 2.68
CA PHE A 17 -15.57 3.78 4.10
C PHE A 17 -15.29 2.53 4.95
N VAL A 18 -14.17 1.87 4.70
CA VAL A 18 -13.73 0.72 5.51
C VAL A 18 -13.17 1.24 6.84
N GLY A 19 -13.66 0.69 7.95
CA GLY A 19 -13.22 1.10 9.29
C GLY A 19 -11.75 0.75 9.53
N ARG A 20 -11.03 1.56 10.31
CA ARG A 20 -9.61 1.32 10.65
C ARG A 20 -9.33 -0.10 11.19
N GLN A 21 -10.24 -0.62 12.02
CA GLN A 21 -10.14 -1.97 12.58
C GLN A 21 -10.35 -3.07 11.53
N GLU A 22 -11.25 -2.83 10.58
CA GLU A 22 -11.53 -3.75 9.49
C GLU A 22 -10.35 -3.80 8.51
N LEU A 23 -9.74 -2.65 8.18
CA LEU A 23 -8.50 -2.59 7.41
C LEU A 23 -7.35 -3.33 8.09
N LEU A 24 -7.18 -3.14 9.40
CA LEU A 24 -6.15 -3.85 10.16
C LEU A 24 -6.37 -5.36 10.12
N SER A 25 -7.60 -5.81 10.36
CA SER A 25 -7.96 -7.23 10.29
C SER A 25 -7.71 -7.79 8.89
N PHE A 26 -8.14 -7.08 7.86
CA PHE A 26 -7.89 -7.46 6.47
C PHE A 26 -6.40 -7.65 6.15
N PHE A 27 -5.53 -6.70 6.53
CA PHE A 27 -4.10 -6.85 6.29
C PHE A 27 -3.47 -7.96 7.12
N ASN A 28 -3.91 -8.13 8.38
CA ASN A 28 -3.42 -9.19 9.25
C ASN A 28 -3.79 -10.57 8.69
N ASP A 29 -5.04 -10.76 8.26
CA ASP A 29 -5.53 -12.03 7.72
C ASP A 29 -4.94 -12.34 6.33
N LEU A 30 -4.81 -11.32 5.47
CA LEU A 30 -4.32 -11.51 4.10
C LEU A 30 -2.81 -11.77 4.03
N LEU A 31 -2.04 -11.05 4.85
CA LEU A 31 -0.57 -11.01 4.76
C LEU A 31 0.12 -11.72 5.93
N ASP A 32 -0.66 -12.36 6.82
CA ASP A 32 -0.21 -13.02 8.04
C ASP A 32 0.63 -12.07 8.92
N LEU A 33 0.04 -10.89 9.19
CA LEU A 33 0.64 -9.82 9.97
C LEU A 33 -0.04 -9.67 11.33
N ASN A 34 0.61 -8.95 12.24
CA ASN A 34 0.05 -8.58 13.54
C ASN A 34 0.13 -7.06 13.77
N LEU A 35 -0.50 -6.31 12.87
CA LEU A 35 -0.62 -4.86 12.94
C LEU A 35 -1.61 -4.49 14.06
N ALA A 36 -1.16 -3.63 14.98
CA ALA A 36 -1.96 -3.09 16.07
C ALA A 36 -2.44 -1.66 15.80
N LYS A 37 -1.76 -0.93 14.91
CA LYS A 37 -2.06 0.47 14.57
C LYS A 37 -2.05 0.68 13.07
N ILE A 38 -3.02 1.43 12.55
CA ILE A 38 -3.13 1.72 11.12
C ILE A 38 -1.90 2.47 10.59
N GLU A 39 -1.24 3.27 11.44
CA GLU A 39 0.00 4.00 11.16
C GLU A 39 1.13 3.06 10.69
N GLN A 40 1.14 1.79 11.11
CA GLN A 40 2.14 0.81 10.68
C GLN A 40 2.06 0.53 9.17
N THR A 41 0.91 0.77 8.54
CA THR A 41 0.76 0.66 7.07
C THR A 41 1.46 1.80 6.33
N ALA A 42 1.64 2.97 6.97
CA ALA A 42 2.26 4.15 6.37
C ALA A 42 3.76 4.00 6.11
N THR A 43 4.40 3.02 6.76
CA THR A 43 5.84 2.70 6.60
C THR A 43 6.21 2.21 5.19
N GLY A 44 5.20 1.85 4.37
CA GLY A 44 5.38 1.29 3.03
C GLY A 44 5.70 -0.21 3.01
N ALA A 45 5.97 -0.85 4.16
CA ALA A 45 6.29 -2.28 4.24
C ALA A 45 5.09 -3.16 3.87
N VAL A 46 3.91 -2.84 4.42
CA VAL A 46 2.64 -3.54 4.12
C VAL A 46 2.30 -3.41 2.63
N ALA A 47 2.47 -2.21 2.05
CA ALA A 47 2.22 -1.98 0.63
C ALA A 47 3.20 -2.76 -0.27
N CYS A 48 4.47 -2.87 0.14
CA CYS A 48 5.47 -3.68 -0.55
C CYS A 48 5.10 -5.17 -0.56
N GLN A 49 4.72 -5.73 0.59
CA GLN A 49 4.31 -7.13 0.68
C GLN A 49 2.99 -7.39 -0.08
N LEU A 50 2.02 -6.48 -0.01
CA LEU A 50 0.79 -6.60 -0.80
C LEU A 50 1.09 -6.61 -2.30
N THR A 51 2.03 -5.77 -2.75
CA THR A 51 2.43 -5.73 -4.15
C THR A 51 3.11 -7.02 -4.58
N ASP A 52 3.93 -7.63 -3.72
CA ASP A 52 4.50 -8.95 -3.99
C ASP A 52 3.45 -10.06 -3.96
N TYR A 53 2.44 -9.97 -3.08
CA TYR A 53 1.32 -10.90 -3.05
C TYR A 53 0.52 -10.88 -4.37
N ILE A 54 0.29 -9.69 -4.94
CA ILE A 54 -0.39 -9.53 -6.22
C ILE A 54 0.53 -9.92 -7.39
N PHE A 55 1.81 -9.55 -7.32
CA PHE A 55 2.82 -9.81 -8.35
C PHE A 55 4.03 -10.55 -7.75
N PRO A 56 3.96 -11.88 -7.59
CA PRO A 56 4.98 -12.65 -6.88
C PRO A 56 6.38 -12.48 -7.48
N GLY A 57 7.37 -12.19 -6.61
CA GLY A 57 8.77 -12.02 -6.99
C GLY A 57 9.10 -10.64 -7.56
N THR A 58 8.25 -9.65 -7.34
CA THR A 58 8.44 -8.29 -7.85
C THR A 58 9.14 -7.41 -6.84
N VAL A 59 8.81 -7.58 -5.56
CA VAL A 59 9.42 -6.80 -4.48
C VAL A 59 10.44 -7.68 -3.77
N PRO A 60 11.69 -7.25 -3.61
CA PRO A 60 12.66 -7.98 -2.82
C PRO A 60 12.30 -7.85 -1.34
N LEU A 61 11.48 -8.78 -0.82
CA LEU A 61 10.98 -8.76 0.57
C LEU A 61 12.09 -8.66 1.62
N SER A 62 13.26 -9.25 1.34
CA SER A 62 14.44 -9.17 2.22
C SER A 62 15.04 -7.77 2.36
N ARG A 63 14.67 -6.82 1.48
CA ARG A 63 15.12 -5.42 1.55
C ARG A 63 14.09 -4.49 2.22
N ILE A 64 12.91 -5.01 2.54
CA ILE A 64 11.89 -4.23 3.24
C ILE A 64 12.33 -4.04 4.69
N ASN A 65 12.34 -2.79 5.14
CA ASN A 65 12.52 -2.48 6.55
C ASN A 65 11.16 -2.52 7.26
N TRP A 66 10.89 -3.63 7.94
CA TRP A 66 9.66 -3.86 8.72
C TRP A 66 9.59 -3.06 10.02
N GLU A 67 10.75 -2.67 10.56
CA GLU A 67 10.86 -1.96 11.82
C GLU A 67 11.06 -0.46 11.63
N ALA A 68 10.85 0.07 10.42
CA ALA A 68 11.01 1.48 10.12
C ALA A 68 10.13 2.34 11.05
N ARG A 69 10.72 3.37 11.68
CA ARG A 69 10.00 4.28 12.62
C ARG A 69 10.01 5.73 12.18
N SER A 70 10.90 6.10 11.26
CA SER A 70 11.10 7.48 10.83
C SER A 70 10.81 7.65 9.34
N ASP A 71 10.38 8.85 8.93
CA ASP A 71 10.10 9.19 7.52
C ASP A 71 11.25 8.85 6.57
N TYR A 72 12.49 9.09 7.00
CA TYR A 72 13.69 8.76 6.22
C TYR A 72 13.80 7.26 5.91
N GLU A 73 13.41 6.40 6.86
CA GLU A 73 13.42 4.95 6.70
C GLU A 73 12.28 4.49 5.79
N PHE A 74 11.13 5.17 5.83
CA PHE A 74 9.99 4.86 4.95
C PHE A 74 10.37 5.05 3.48
N VAL A 75 11.20 6.05 3.16
CA VAL A 75 11.67 6.32 1.78
C VAL A 75 12.29 5.08 1.13
N ALA A 76 13.04 4.26 1.89
CA ALA A 76 13.65 3.05 1.36
C ALA A 76 12.59 2.03 0.91
N ASN A 77 11.55 1.81 1.73
CA ASN A 77 10.43 0.93 1.39
C ASN A 77 9.65 1.47 0.19
N TYR A 78 9.34 2.76 0.15
CA TYR A 78 8.62 3.35 -0.98
C TYR A 78 9.39 3.30 -2.30
N LYS A 79 10.73 3.35 -2.27
CA LYS A 79 11.54 3.13 -3.48
C LYS A 79 11.39 1.71 -4.02
N LEU A 80 11.32 0.70 -3.16
CA LEU A 80 11.05 -0.68 -3.57
C LEU A 80 9.67 -0.81 -4.21
N LEU A 81 8.66 -0.19 -3.59
CA LEU A 81 7.30 -0.14 -4.12
C LEU A 81 7.24 0.53 -5.50
N GLN A 82 7.89 1.68 -5.66
CA GLN A 82 7.96 2.41 -6.92
C GLN A 82 8.62 1.58 -8.03
N ALA A 83 9.72 0.87 -7.72
CA ALA A 83 10.39 -0.01 -8.67
C ALA A 83 9.45 -1.14 -9.13
N ALA A 84 8.68 -1.72 -8.20
CA ALA A 84 7.71 -2.76 -8.51
C ALA A 84 6.56 -2.27 -9.40
N PHE A 85 5.99 -1.10 -9.09
CA PHE A 85 4.94 -0.49 -9.92
C PHE A 85 5.43 -0.11 -11.31
N THR A 86 6.66 0.41 -11.40
CA THR A 86 7.28 0.75 -12.68
C THR A 86 7.46 -0.50 -13.55
N LYS A 87 7.91 -1.62 -12.97
CA LYS A 87 8.10 -2.90 -13.67
C LYS A 87 6.80 -3.43 -14.28
N HIS A 88 5.68 -3.29 -13.57
CA HIS A 88 4.37 -3.77 -14.03
C HIS A 88 3.53 -2.72 -14.76
N ARG A 89 4.10 -1.55 -15.04
CA ARG A 89 3.40 -0.41 -15.69
C ARG A 89 2.08 -0.09 -15.00
N VAL A 90 2.04 -0.17 -13.67
CA VAL A 90 0.87 0.24 -12.88
C VAL A 90 0.75 1.77 -13.03
N GLN A 91 -0.12 2.22 -13.94
CA GLN A 91 -0.32 3.65 -14.26
C GLN A 91 -1.24 4.39 -13.27
N ARG A 92 -1.49 3.81 -12.08
CA ARG A 92 -2.22 4.51 -11.02
C ARG A 92 -1.21 5.42 -10.30
N TYR A 93 -1.38 6.73 -10.45
CA TYR A 93 -0.58 7.72 -9.73
C TYR A 93 -0.82 7.55 -8.22
N VAL A 94 0.17 7.02 -7.50
CA VAL A 94 0.15 6.92 -6.04
C VAL A 94 0.97 8.06 -5.47
N ASP A 95 0.31 9.00 -4.78
CA ASP A 95 0.93 10.19 -4.19
C ASP A 95 1.62 9.81 -2.87
N VAL A 96 2.81 9.19 -3.00
CA VAL A 96 3.63 8.70 -1.88
C VAL A 96 3.87 9.78 -0.82
N THR A 97 4.01 11.04 -1.23
CA THR A 97 4.22 12.19 -0.33
C THR A 97 3.01 12.43 0.59
N LYS A 98 1.79 12.15 0.14
CA LYS A 98 0.58 12.23 0.96
C LYS A 98 0.45 11.02 1.89
N LEU A 99 0.82 9.83 1.42
CA LEU A 99 0.79 8.60 2.22
C LEU A 99 1.78 8.66 3.40
N ILE A 100 3.01 9.10 3.14
CA ILE A 100 4.04 9.28 4.17
C ILE A 100 3.58 10.30 5.22
N ARG A 101 2.87 11.35 4.81
CA ARG A 101 2.40 12.41 5.72
C ARG A 101 1.28 11.98 6.66
N ALA A 102 0.64 10.82 6.46
CA ALA A 102 -0.42 10.29 7.31
C ALA A 102 -1.53 11.31 7.69
N LYS A 103 -1.74 12.34 6.86
CA LYS A 103 -2.75 13.36 7.13
C LYS A 103 -4.10 12.85 6.66
N TYR A 104 -4.95 12.51 7.62
CA TYR A 104 -6.39 12.38 7.42
C TYR A 104 -6.89 13.67 6.73
N GLN A 105 -7.42 13.54 5.50
CA GLN A 105 -8.12 14.66 4.86
C GLN A 105 -9.52 14.71 5.45
N GLY A 106 -9.65 15.49 6.51
CA GLY A 106 -10.92 15.76 7.17
C GLY A 106 -10.90 17.16 7.75
N GLU A 107 -10.83 18.16 6.87
CA GLU A 107 -11.58 19.43 6.92
C GLU A 107 -11.86 19.87 5.48
#